data_AF-A0A0M2R536-F1
#
_entry.id   AF-A0A0M2R536-F1
#
_cell.length_a   1.000
_cell.length_b   1.000
_cell.length_c   1.000
_cell.angle_alpha   90.00
_cell.angle_beta   90.00
_cell.angle_gamma   90.00
#
_symmetry.space_group_name_H-M   'P 1'
#
loop_
_entity.id
_entity.type
_entity.pdbx_description
1 polymer ?
#
loop_
_entity_poly.entity_id
_entity_poly.type
_entity_poly.pdbx_seq_one_letter_code
_entity_poly.pdbx_strand_id
1 'polypeptide(L)'
;AHRLIFVDETGTNTKMVRLRGRSQKGQRLKADAPFGHWKTQTFIAGLRSTGLTAPWIIDRPMNREIFETWVETQLAPTLNPGDVVIMDNLSSHKSPKAEKMIRAKGAWLL
;
A
#
# COMPACT_ATOMS: atom_id res chain seq x y z
N ALA A 1 6.18 -11.40 21.33
CA ALA A 1 5.51 -10.10 21.57
C ALA A 1 5.28 -9.27 20.30
N HIS A 2 5.53 -9.75 19.07
CA HIS A 2 5.31 -8.96 17.86
C HIS A 2 4.47 -9.74 16.84
N ARG A 3 3.15 -9.66 16.98
CA ARG A 3 2.16 -10.35 16.12
C ARG A 3 1.29 -9.37 15.32
N LEU A 4 1.47 -8.07 15.50
CA LEU A 4 0.66 -7.06 14.83
C LEU A 4 1.21 -6.75 13.44
N ILE A 5 0.32 -6.67 12.46
CA ILE A 5 0.58 -6.17 11.12
C ILE A 5 -0.40 -5.04 10.84
N PHE A 6 0.10 -3.84 10.62
CA PHE A 6 -0.72 -2.71 10.21
C PHE A 6 -0.73 -2.61 8.70
N VAL A 7 -1.90 -2.64 8.08
CA VAL A 7 -2.06 -2.52 6.63
C VAL A 7 -2.54 -1.12 6.31
N ASP A 8 -1.91 -0.51 5.33
CA ASP A 8 -2.31 0.79 4.82
C ASP A 8 -1.99 0.91 3.33
N GLU A 9 -2.73 1.77 2.66
CA GLU A 9 -2.55 2.14 1.27
C GLU A 9 -2.11 3.59 1.14
N THR A 10 -1.17 3.85 0.24
CA THR A 10 -0.82 5.21 -0.16
C THR A 10 -0.92 5.38 -1.66
N GLY A 11 -1.66 6.41 -2.08
CA GLY A 11 -1.76 6.83 -3.46
C GLY A 11 -0.66 7.83 -3.81
N THR A 12 0.07 7.56 -4.88
CA THR A 12 1.01 8.51 -5.49
C THR A 12 0.50 8.91 -6.86
N ASN A 13 0.68 10.18 -7.22
CA ASN A 13 0.33 10.68 -8.54
C ASN A 13 1.54 11.41 -9.14
N THR A 14 1.76 11.23 -10.45
CA THR A 14 2.84 11.92 -11.18
C THR A 14 2.67 13.45 -11.23
N LYS A 15 1.54 13.99 -10.76
CA LYS A 15 1.29 15.43 -10.52
C LYS A 15 2.08 15.99 -9.33
N MET A 16 2.67 15.15 -8.46
CA MET A 16 3.42 15.59 -7.28
C MET A 16 4.83 16.16 -7.60
N VAL A 17 5.07 16.59 -8.84
CA VAL A 17 6.29 17.31 -9.23
C VAL A 17 6.35 18.65 -8.53
N ARG A 18 7.54 19.03 -8.05
CA ARG A 18 7.76 20.35 -7.48
C ARG A 18 7.55 21.43 -8.53
N LEU A 19 6.56 22.30 -8.29
CA LEU A 19 6.27 23.44 -9.16
C LEU A 19 7.31 24.56 -9.04
N ARG A 20 8.10 24.57 -7.97
CA ARG A 20 9.08 25.62 -7.65
C ARG A 20 10.32 25.02 -7.00
N GLY A 21 11.46 25.67 -7.20
CA GLY A 21 12.73 25.32 -6.54
C GLY A 21 13.61 26.55 -6.38
N ARG A 22 14.81 26.36 -5.83
CA ARG A 22 15.79 27.43 -5.59
C ARG A 22 17.05 27.18 -6.41
N SER A 23 17.66 28.27 -6.87
CA SER A 23 18.92 28.29 -7.62
C SER A 23 19.73 29.50 -7.16
N GLN A 24 21.03 29.50 -7.44
CA GLN A 24 21.87 30.67 -7.19
C GLN A 24 21.36 31.88 -7.98
N LYS A 25 21.58 33.08 -7.43
CA LYS A 25 21.20 34.33 -8.10
C LYS A 25 21.84 34.41 -9.49
N GLY A 26 21.03 34.69 -10.50
CA GLY A 26 21.47 34.76 -11.90
C GLY A 26 21.48 33.42 -12.65
N GLN A 27 21.15 32.30 -11.99
CA GLN A 27 21.17 30.97 -12.61
C GLN A 27 19.76 30.38 -12.77
N ARG A 28 19.43 29.90 -13.97
CA ARG A 28 18.15 29.22 -14.23
C ARG A 28 18.14 27.83 -13.58
N LEU A 29 17.12 27.56 -12.76
CA LEU A 29 16.86 26.20 -12.29
C LEU A 29 16.35 25.34 -13.46
N LYS A 30 17.14 24.33 -13.85
CA LYS A 30 16.69 23.29 -14.77
C LYS A 30 16.21 22.09 -13.93
N ALA A 31 15.05 21.55 -14.28
CA ALA A 31 14.48 20.37 -13.63
C ALA A 31 13.64 19.61 -14.65
N ASP A 32 13.60 18.29 -14.48
CA ASP A 32 12.78 17.41 -15.30
C ASP A 32 11.44 17.15 -14.63
N ALA A 33 10.40 16.98 -15.44
CA ALA A 33 9.06 16.63 -15.00
C ALA A 33 8.50 15.52 -15.92
N PRO A 34 7.71 14.57 -15.39
CA PRO A 34 6.97 13.63 -16.21
C PRO A 34 6.10 14.37 -17.23
N PHE A 35 6.22 13.96 -18.50
CA PHE A 35 5.44 14.47 -19.63
C PHE A 35 4.35 13.46 -19.99
N GLY A 36 3.17 13.95 -20.41
CA GLY A 36 2.03 13.11 -20.79
C GLY A 36 0.92 13.05 -19.73
N HIS A 37 0.10 12.01 -19.78
CA HIS A 37 -1.05 11.86 -18.87
C HIS A 37 -0.60 11.52 -17.45
N TRP A 38 -1.31 12.08 -16.47
CA TRP A 38 -1.08 11.79 -15.07
C TRP A 38 -1.37 10.31 -14.79
N LYS A 39 -0.45 9.64 -14.08
CA LYS A 39 -0.61 8.28 -13.62
C LYS A 39 -0.82 8.30 -12.11
N THR A 40 -1.78 7.50 -11.66
CA THR A 40 -1.99 7.22 -10.24
C THR A 40 -1.45 5.82 -9.97
N GLN A 41 -0.61 5.68 -8.96
CA GLN A 41 -0.13 4.41 -8.46
C GLN A 41 -0.55 4.27 -7.01
N THR A 42 -1.16 3.14 -6.66
CA THR A 42 -1.45 2.77 -5.28
C THR A 42 -0.36 1.83 -4.80
N PHE A 43 0.26 2.15 -3.68
CA PHE A 43 1.13 1.25 -2.94
C PHE A 43 0.39 0.72 -1.72
N ILE A 44 0.44 -0.58 -1.49
CA ILE A 44 -0.10 -1.24 -0.30
C ILE A 44 0.99 -2.11 0.32
N ALA A 45 1.06 -2.13 1.64
CA ALA A 45 1.95 -3.02 2.38
C ALA A 45 1.43 -3.28 3.80
N GLY A 46 1.91 -4.37 4.41
CA GLY A 46 1.82 -4.58 5.85
C GLY A 46 3.07 -4.06 6.56
N LEU A 47 2.91 -3.39 7.70
CA LEU A 47 3.99 -2.94 8.58
C LEU A 47 4.03 -3.79 9.84
N ARG A 48 5.17 -4.46 10.06
CA ARG A 48 5.52 -5.19 11.30
C ARG A 48 6.58 -4.40 12.06
N SER A 49 6.81 -4.74 13.33
CA SER A 49 7.92 -4.16 14.11
C SER A 49 9.31 -4.45 13.51
N THR A 50 9.41 -5.46 12.64
CA THR A 50 10.64 -5.87 11.95
C THR A 50 10.78 -5.23 10.56
N GLY A 51 9.77 -4.49 10.08
CA GLY A 51 9.79 -3.84 8.77
C GLY A 51 8.53 -4.09 7.94
N LEU A 52 8.58 -3.65 6.68
CA LEU A 52 7.50 -3.83 5.71
C LEU A 52 7.44 -5.27 5.17
N THR A 53 6.23 -5.74 4.93
CA THR A 53 5.91 -7.05 4.35
C THR A 53 4.83 -6.91 3.28
N ALA A 54 4.75 -7.87 2.36
CA ALA A 54 3.74 -7.92 1.30
C ALA A 54 3.59 -6.61 0.49
N PRO A 55 4.68 -5.93 0.07
CA PRO A 55 4.55 -4.70 -0.71
C PRO A 55 3.98 -4.98 -2.10
N TRP A 56 3.07 -4.13 -2.57
CA TRP A 56 2.59 -4.19 -3.95
C TRP A 56 2.28 -2.80 -4.50
N ILE A 57 2.58 -2.58 -5.78
CA ILE A 57 2.30 -1.34 -6.52
C ILE A 57 1.31 -1.66 -7.62
N ILE A 58 0.23 -0.89 -7.70
CA ILE A 58 -0.82 -1.02 -8.70
C ILE A 58 -1.04 0.32 -9.41
N ASP A 59 -1.09 0.33 -10.74
CA ASP A 59 -1.31 1.54 -11.56
C ASP A 59 -2.79 2.01 -11.60
N ARG A 60 -3.56 1.75 -10.55
CA ARG A 60 -4.97 2.18 -10.42
C ARG A 60 -5.37 2.31 -8.94
N PRO A 61 -6.49 3.00 -8.63
CA PRO A 61 -7.01 3.08 -7.27
C PRO A 61 -7.33 1.70 -6.69
N MET A 62 -7.19 1.56 -5.37
CA MET A 62 -7.58 0.34 -4.65
C MET A 62 -9.08 0.08 -4.79
N ASN A 63 -9.45 -1.18 -4.99
CA ASN A 63 -10.82 -1.68 -4.89
C ASN A 63 -10.81 -3.03 -4.16
N ARG A 64 -12.00 -3.58 -3.89
CA ARG A 64 -12.13 -4.86 -3.17
C ARG A 64 -11.43 -6.03 -3.89
N GLU A 65 -11.55 -6.15 -5.21
CA GLU A 65 -10.96 -7.26 -5.96
C GLU A 65 -9.43 -7.24 -5.94
N ILE A 66 -8.84 -6.05 -6.05
CA ILE A 66 -7.39 -5.85 -5.94
C ILE A 66 -6.96 -6.16 -4.51
N PHE A 67 -7.69 -5.69 -3.51
CA PHE A 67 -7.41 -5.97 -2.11
C PHE A 67 -7.46 -7.48 -1.81
N GLU A 68 -8.48 -8.19 -2.27
CA GLU A 68 -8.56 -9.65 -2.13
C GLU A 68 -7.38 -10.35 -2.79
N THR A 69 -7.01 -9.93 -3.99
CA THR A 69 -5.85 -10.46 -4.72
C THR A 69 -4.55 -10.21 -3.97
N TRP A 70 -4.39 -9.02 -3.39
CA TRP A 70 -3.25 -8.68 -2.57
C TRP A 70 -3.17 -9.54 -1.30
N VAL A 71 -4.31 -9.74 -0.63
CA VAL A 71 -4.38 -10.61 0.55
C VAL A 71 -3.98 -12.04 0.18
N GLU A 72 -4.51 -12.57 -0.92
CA GLU A 72 -4.25 -13.93 -1.40
C GLU A 72 -2.77 -14.13 -1.77
N THR A 73 -2.24 -13.23 -2.59
CA THR A 73 -0.95 -13.44 -3.26
C THR A 73 0.25 -12.86 -2.51
N GLN A 74 0.05 -11.82 -1.70
CA GLN A 74 1.13 -11.10 -1.03
C GLN A 74 1.05 -11.24 0.48
N LEU A 75 -0.09 -10.92 1.11
CA LEU A 75 -0.18 -10.88 2.58
C LEU A 75 -0.20 -12.29 3.18
N ALA A 76 -1.15 -13.13 2.78
CA ALA A 76 -1.38 -14.45 3.39
C ALA A 76 -0.15 -15.38 3.39
N PRO A 77 0.72 -15.39 2.36
CA PRO A 77 1.97 -16.15 2.41
C PRO A 77 2.94 -15.71 3.53
N THR A 78 2.81 -14.49 4.03
CA THR A 78 3.68 -13.93 5.08
C THR A 78 3.11 -14.04 6.49
N LEU A 79 1.88 -14.57 6.63
CA LEU A 79 1.19 -14.69 7.92
C LEU A 79 1.59 -15.95 8.66
N ASN A 80 1.71 -15.83 9.99
CA ASN A 80 1.89 -16.95 10.90
C ASN A 80 0.67 -17.10 11.82
N PRO A 81 0.41 -18.31 12.36
CA PRO A 81 -0.63 -18.50 13.35
C PRO A 81 -0.49 -17.54 14.55
N GLY A 82 -1.60 -16.87 14.88
CA GLY A 82 -1.69 -15.87 15.94
C GLY A 82 -1.34 -14.44 15.52
N ASP A 83 -0.90 -14.21 14.28
CA ASP A 83 -0.77 -12.85 13.73
C ASP A 83 -2.12 -12.11 13.78
N VAL A 84 -2.08 -10.79 13.95
CA VAL A 84 -3.24 -9.90 14.00
C VAL A 84 -3.04 -8.82 12.95
N VAL A 85 -3.84 -8.90 11.89
CA VAL A 85 -3.88 -7.92 10.81
C VAL A 85 -4.84 -6.81 11.23
N ILE A 86 -4.36 -5.57 11.21
CA ILE A 86 -5.10 -4.36 11.58
C ILE A 86 -5.17 -3.48 10.35
N MET A 87 -6.37 -3.02 9.99
CA MET A 87 -6.60 -2.11 8.87
C MET A 87 -7.66 -1.07 9.21
N ASP A 88 -7.74 -0.01 8.41
CA ASP A 88 -8.83 0.96 8.55
C ASP A 88 -10.18 0.37 8.09
N ASN A 89 -11.27 1.11 8.35
CA ASN A 89 -12.64 0.63 8.12
C ASN A 89 -13.14 0.87 6.67
N LEU A 90 -12.24 0.97 5.70
CA LEU A 90 -12.58 1.22 4.30
C LEU A 90 -13.49 0.12 3.72
N SER A 91 -14.42 0.49 2.84
CA SER A 91 -15.38 -0.46 2.25
C SER A 91 -14.73 -1.57 1.41
N SER A 92 -13.55 -1.29 0.84
CA SER A 92 -12.73 -2.27 0.12
C SER A 92 -12.18 -3.36 1.04
N HIS A 93 -11.90 -3.04 2.31
CA HIS A 93 -11.37 -3.98 3.30
C HIS A 93 -12.40 -4.95 3.84
N LYS A 94 -13.70 -4.58 3.75
CA LYS A 94 -14.84 -5.42 4.14
C LYS A 94 -15.08 -6.53 3.13
N SER A 95 -14.17 -7.51 3.08
CA SER A 95 -14.25 -8.69 2.24
C SER A 95 -14.27 -9.97 3.08
N PRO A 96 -15.38 -10.73 3.05
CA PRO A 96 -15.43 -12.07 3.65
C PRO A 96 -14.41 -13.04 3.04
N LYS A 97 -14.06 -12.84 1.76
CA LYS A 97 -13.05 -13.66 1.07
C LYS A 97 -11.66 -13.39 1.67
N ALA A 98 -11.29 -12.11 1.82
CA ALA A 98 -10.03 -11.72 2.47
C ALA A 98 -9.94 -12.25 3.90
N GLU A 99 -11.01 -12.07 4.69
CA GLU A 99 -11.06 -12.58 6.06
C GLU A 99 -10.87 -14.10 6.12
N LYS A 100 -11.52 -14.86 5.23
CA LYS A 100 -11.36 -16.32 5.16
C LYS A 100 -9.91 -16.72 4.86
N MET A 101 -9.23 -16.01 3.96
CA MET A 101 -7.84 -16.27 3.60
C MET A 101 -6.88 -16.00 4.76
N ILE A 102 -7.10 -14.90 5.50
CA ILE A 102 -6.32 -14.56 6.71
C ILE A 102 -6.54 -15.61 7.81
N ARG A 103 -7.80 -15.97 8.08
CA ARG A 103 -8.15 -16.98 9.09
C ARG A 103 -7.62 -18.37 8.75
N ALA A 104 -7.56 -18.73 7.47
CA ALA A 104 -6.96 -19.99 7.02
C ALA A 104 -5.47 -20.12 7.38
N LYS A 105 -4.77 -19.00 7.63
CA LYS A 105 -3.39 -18.98 8.14
C LYS A 105 -3.30 -19.01 9.67
N GLY A 106 -4.43 -19.13 10.37
CA GLY A 106 -4.51 -19.04 11.82
C GLY A 106 -4.31 -17.62 12.36
N ALA A 107 -4.45 -16.60 11.49
CA ALA A 107 -4.34 -15.19 11.85
C ALA A 107 -5.73 -14.57 12.11
N TRP A 108 -5.73 -13.42 12.77
CA TRP A 108 -6.90 -12.63 13.13
C TRP A 108 -6.94 -11.35 12.32
N LEU A 109 -8.14 -10.83 12.09
CA LEU A 109 -8.40 -9.56 11.41
C LEU A 109 -9.13 -8.62 12.39
N LEU A 110 -8.67 -7.37 12.49
CA LEU A 110 -9.25 -6.29 13.28
C LEU A 110 -9.49 -5.06 12.41
#